data_AF-A0A968Q6Y0-F1
#
_entry.id   AF-A0A968Q6Y0-F1
#
_cell.length_a   1.000
_cell.length_b   1.000
_cell.length_c   1.000
_cell.angle_alpha   90.00
_cell.angle_beta   90.00
_cell.angle_gamma   90.00
#
_symmetry.space_group_name_H-M   'P 1'
#
loop_
_entity.id
_entity.type
_entity.pdbx_description
1 polymer ?
#
loop_
_entity_poly.entity_id
_entity_poly.type
_entity_poly.pdbx_seq_one_letter_code
_entity_poly.pdbx_strand_id
1 'polypeptide(L)' 'MGKAAQVLKHVLEKYHVSQYSLAKTLEVERTNVYRWVHEMRDPTAETLLDIVKALKFLSYLV' A
#
# COMPACT_ATOMS: atom_id res chain seq x y z
N MET A 1 3.33 -16.16 2.74
CA MET A 1 3.22 -14.70 2.56
C MET A 1 2.07 -14.18 3.40
N GLY A 2 2.21 -13.01 4.01
CA GLY A 2 1.31 -12.55 5.07
C GLY A 2 -0.05 -12.06 4.56
N LYS A 3 -1.09 -12.23 5.39
CA LYS A 3 -2.45 -11.68 5.16
C LYS A 3 -2.46 -10.19 4.79
N ALA A 4 -1.45 -9.43 5.26
CA ALA A 4 -1.33 -8.00 5.00
C ALA A 4 -1.09 -7.66 3.53
N ALA A 5 -0.22 -8.39 2.83
CA ALA A 5 0.09 -8.15 1.41
C ALA A 5 -1.14 -8.39 0.51
N GLN A 6 -1.87 -9.48 0.79
CA GLN A 6 -3.13 -9.81 0.10
C GLN A 6 -4.20 -8.74 0.31
N VAL A 7 -4.37 -8.27 1.55
CA VAL A 7 -5.32 -7.20 1.87
C VAL A 7 -4.92 -5.88 1.21
N LEU A 8 -3.62 -5.53 1.22
CA LEU A 8 -3.14 -4.32 0.56
C LEU A 8 -3.48 -4.34 -0.93
N LYS A 9 -3.18 -5.43 -1.63
CA LYS A 9 -3.53 -5.60 -3.04
C LYS A 9 -5.04 -5.40 -3.27
N HIS A 10 -5.88 -6.08 -2.48
CA HIS A 10 -7.33 -5.98 -2.59
C HIS A 10 -7.84 -4.55 -2.36
N VAL A 11 -7.28 -3.81 -1.40
CA VAL A 11 -7.67 -2.42 -1.12
C VAL A 11 -7.26 -1.50 -2.27
N LEU A 12 -6.05 -1.64 -2.81
CA LEU A 12 -5.61 -0.84 -3.96
C LEU A 12 -6.52 -1.06 -5.17
N GLU A 13 -6.87 -2.31 -5.47
CA GLU A 13 -7.78 -2.66 -6.57
C GLU A 13 -9.20 -2.11 -6.33
N LYS A 14 -9.76 -2.33 -5.12
CA LYS A 14 -11.13 -1.94 -4.77
C LYS A 14 -11.36 -0.43 -4.82
N TYR A 15 -10.38 0.36 -4.41
CA TYR A 15 -10.48 1.83 -4.36
C TYR A 15 -9.77 2.52 -5.53
N HIS A 16 -9.35 1.77 -6.56
CA HIS A 16 -8.63 2.29 -7.72
C HIS A 16 -7.38 3.12 -7.38
N VAL A 17 -6.72 2.79 -6.26
CA VAL A 17 -5.50 3.46 -5.82
C VAL A 17 -4.31 2.85 -6.53
N SER A 18 -3.59 3.66 -7.31
CA SER A 18 -2.38 3.19 -7.99
C SER A 18 -1.22 2.97 -7.00
N GLN A 19 -0.36 1.98 -7.29
CA GLN A 19 0.88 1.77 -6.52
C GLN A 19 1.78 3.02 -6.51
N TYR A 20 1.72 3.83 -7.59
CA TYR A 20 2.46 5.09 -7.66
C TYR A 20 1.91 6.14 -6.68
N SER A 21 0.58 6.30 -6.62
CA SER A 21 -0.06 7.24 -5.70
C SER A 21 0.29 6.90 -4.25
N LEU A 22 0.20 5.61 -3.88
CA LEU A 22 0.60 5.16 -2.55
C LEU A 22 2.09 5.42 -2.26
N ALA A 23 2.97 5.10 -3.20
CA ALA A 23 4.41 5.35 -3.05
C ALA A 23 4.72 6.83 -2.86
N LYS A 24 4.08 7.71 -3.64
CA LYS A 24 4.21 9.16 -3.56
C LYS A 24 3.72 9.70 -2.21
N THR A 25 2.58 9.21 -1.72
CA THR A 25 2.02 9.64 -0.42
C THR A 25 2.85 9.16 0.78
N LEU A 26 3.49 8.00 0.67
CA LEU A 26 4.38 7.45 1.71
C LEU A 26 5.83 7.96 1.62
N GLU A 27 6.17 8.73 0.58
CA GLU A 27 7.54 9.16 0.29
C GLU A 27 8.54 7.99 0.20
N VAL A 28 8.11 6.88 -0.40
CA VAL A 28 8.94 5.68 -0.63
C VAL A 28 9.12 5.38 -2.11
N GLU A 29 10.16 4.63 -2.42
CA GLU A 29 10.36 4.08 -3.76
C GLU A 29 9.20 3.19 -4.21
N ARG A 30 8.76 3.35 -5.47
CA ARG A 30 7.68 2.54 -6.06
C ARG A 30 7.99 1.04 -6.03
N THR A 31 9.28 0.68 -6.08
CA THR A 31 9.75 -0.71 -6.00
C THR A 31 9.45 -1.36 -4.65
N ASN A 32 9.36 -0.58 -3.56
CA ASN A 32 8.92 -1.09 -2.26
C ASN A 32 7.44 -1.49 -2.28
N VAL A 33 6.58 -0.60 -2.80
CA VAL A 33 5.14 -0.88 -2.96
C VAL A 33 4.90 -2.09 -3.86
N TYR A 34 5.64 -2.19 -4.97
CA TYR A 34 5.60 -3.35 -5.85
C TYR A 34 5.91 -4.65 -5.08
N ARG A 35 6.99 -4.68 -4.30
CA ARG A 35 7.36 -5.86 -3.51
C ARG A 35 6.29 -6.23 -2.48
N TRP A 36 5.62 -5.26 -1.87
CA TRP A 36 4.52 -5.52 -0.93
C TRP A 36 3.29 -6.10 -1.63
N VAL A 37 2.87 -5.51 -2.74
CA VAL A 37 1.67 -5.92 -3.50
C VAL A 37 1.84 -7.27 -4.19
N HIS A 38 3.06 -7.58 -4.65
CA HIS A 38 3.42 -8.86 -5.26
C HIS A 38 3.98 -9.86 -4.23
N GLU A 39 3.75 -9.60 -2.95
CA GLU A 39 4.06 -10.47 -1.81
C GLU A 39 5.56 -10.83 -1.65
N MET A 40 6.46 -10.25 -2.44
CA MET A 40 7.90 -10.52 -2.43
C MET A 40 8.59 -10.15 -1.11
N ARG A 41 8.03 -9.19 -0.37
CA ARG A 41 8.49 -8.75 0.94
C ARG A 41 7.31 -8.15 1.69
N ASP A 42 7.16 -8.45 2.97
CA ASP A 42 6.17 -7.78 3.80
C ASP A 42 6.68 -6.39 4.26
N PRO A 43 5.80 -5.37 4.35
CA PRO A 43 6.11 -4.12 5.03
C PRO A 43 6.34 -4.36 6.53
N THR A 44 7.09 -3.48 7.19
CA THR A 44 7.25 -3.54 8.65
C THR A 44 5.95 -3.13 9.36
N ALA A 45 5.84 -3.41 10.66
CA ALA A 45 4.67 -3.00 11.46
C ALA A 45 4.46 -1.47 11.47
N GLU A 46 5.55 -0.70 11.51
CA GLU A 46 5.50 0.76 11.41
C GLU A 46 5.01 1.21 10.04
N THR A 47 5.58 0.65 8.96
CA THR A 47 5.13 0.95 7.59
C THR A 47 3.67 0.57 7.35
N LEU A 48 3.16 -0.49 7.99
CA LEU A 48 1.74 -0.85 7.92
C LEU A 48 0.82 0.25 8.48
N LEU A 49 1.22 0.90 9.58
CA LEU A 49 0.45 2.01 10.13
C LEU A 49 0.40 3.19 9.15
N ASP A 50 1.52 3.48 8.50
CA ASP A 50 1.58 4.57 7.53
C ASP A 50 0.83 4.25 6.24
N ILE A 51 0.89 2.99 5.77
CA ILE A 51 0.05 2.50 4.67
C ILE A 51 -1.43 2.73 4.98
N VAL A 52 -1.90 2.39 6.19
CA VAL A 52 -3.31 2.60 6.58
C VAL A 52 -3.67 4.09 6.57
N LYS A 53 -2.81 4.97 7.07
CA LYS A 53 -3.04 6.43 7.04
C LYS A 53 -3.08 6.96 5.61
N ALA A 54 -2.12 6.56 4.78
CA ALA A 54 -2.05 6.96 3.38
C ALA A 54 -3.26 6.47 2.58
N LEU A 55 -3.69 5.22 2.78
CA LEU A 55 -4.88 4.67 2.15
C LEU A 55 -6.14 5.41 2.59
N LYS A 56 -6.29 5.76 3.87
CA LYS A 56 -7.42 6.59 4.33
C LYS A 56 -7.44 7.97 3.66
N PHE A 57 -6.27 8.58 3.49
CA PHE A 57 -6.15 9.86 2.80
C PHE A 57 -6.50 9.75 1.30
N LEU A 58 -6.03 8.69 0.64
CA LEU A 58 -6.25 8.46 -0.79
C LEU A 58 -7.68 7.98 -1.11
N SER A 59 -8.31 7.20 -0.23
CA SER A 59 -9.65 6.62 -0.45
C SER A 59 -10.80 7.55 -0.07
N TYR A 60 -10.58 8.60 0.72
CA TYR A 60 -11.59 9.63 1.04
C TYR A 60 -11.72 10.72 -0.02
N LEU A 61 -10.85 10.74 -1.02
CA LEU A 61 -10.82 11.74 -2.10
C LEU A 61 -11.47 11.25 -3.41
N VAL A 62 -12.25 10.17 -3.37
CA VAL A 62 -12.98 9.60 -4.52
C VAL A 62 -14.47 9.45 -4.17
#